data_AF-A0A2S5Z7J4-F1
#
_entry.id   AF-A0A2S5Z7J4-F1
#
_cell.length_a   1.000
_cell.length_b   1.000
_cell.length_c   1.000
_cell.angle_alpha   90.00
_cell.angle_beta   90.00
_cell.angle_gamma   90.00
#
_symmetry.space_group_name_H-M   'P 1'
#
loop_
_entity.id
_entity.type
_entity.pdbx_description
1 polymer ?
#
loop_
_entity_poly.entity_id
_entity_poly.type
_entity_poly.pdbx_seq_one_letter_code
_entity_poly.pdbx_strand_id
1 'polypeptide(L)'
;MVWFKAFASGFLATLVFHQGLFALFWLGGIVPAAPFNLSPVPPLGVPQVVSLAFFGGLWGMLLWLILGRLAGVKFWLGHVIVGAVGPTAVAMLVVFPLKGLDVSAQTWVGGLLLNGFWGLGVAVFMRLMGAKAPVGVR
;
A
#
# COMPACT_ATOMS: atom_id res chain seq x y z
N MET A 1 -12.86 0.24 17.40
CA MET A 1 -12.01 1.11 16.56
C MET A 1 -11.56 0.37 15.29
N VAL A 2 -12.47 0.10 14.32
CA VAL A 2 -12.11 -0.65 13.09
C VAL A 2 -11.25 0.18 12.13
N TRP A 3 -11.47 1.49 12.08
CA TRP A 3 -10.71 2.41 11.26
C TRP A 3 -9.24 2.52 11.68
N PHE A 4 -8.97 2.46 12.98
CA PHE A 4 -7.61 2.37 13.49
C PHE A 4 -6.93 1.07 13.03
N LYS A 5 -7.64 -0.07 13.07
CA LYS A 5 -7.12 -1.34 12.54
C LYS A 5 -6.84 -1.26 11.05
N ALA A 6 -7.72 -0.61 10.28
CA ALA A 6 -7.52 -0.42 8.84
C ALA A 6 -6.30 0.45 8.53
N PHE A 7 -6.13 1.55 9.27
CA PHE A 7 -4.95 2.40 9.18
C PHE A 7 -3.67 1.63 9.55
N ALA A 8 -3.67 0.97 10.71
CA ALA A 8 -2.53 0.18 11.16
C ALA A 8 -2.20 -0.95 10.17
N SER A 9 -3.21 -1.60 9.58
CA SER A 9 -3.01 -2.62 8.55
C SER A 9 -2.34 -2.06 7.30
N GLY A 10 -2.83 -0.92 6.79
CA GLY A 10 -2.22 -0.23 5.66
C GLY A 10 -0.77 0.20 5.93
N PHE A 11 -0.53 0.74 7.12
CA PHE A 11 0.80 1.16 7.56
C PHE A 11 1.78 -0.01 7.66
N LEU A 12 1.40 -1.07 8.37
CA LEU A 12 2.24 -2.26 8.56
C LEU A 12 2.42 -3.03 7.25
N ALA A 13 1.39 -3.10 6.40
CA ALA A 13 1.50 -3.70 5.08
C ALA A 13 2.52 -2.97 4.20
N THR A 14 2.64 -1.65 4.33
CA THR A 14 3.69 -0.92 3.62
C THR A 14 5.08 -1.35 4.07
N LEU A 15 5.32 -1.45 5.37
CA LEU A 15 6.64 -1.81 5.90
C LEU A 15 7.01 -3.27 5.65
N VAL A 16 6.05 -4.18 5.78
CA VAL A 16 6.32 -5.63 5.73
C VAL A 16 6.17 -6.19 4.31
N PHE A 17 5.08 -5.85 3.61
CA PHE A 17 4.77 -6.47 2.31
C PHE A 17 5.32 -5.64 1.16
N HIS A 18 5.00 -4.35 1.10
CA HIS A 18 5.48 -3.48 0.01
C HIS A 18 7.00 -3.33 0.07
N GLN A 19 7.55 -2.84 1.18
CA GLN A 19 8.98 -2.64 1.33
C GLN A 19 9.73 -3.98 1.41
N GLY A 20 9.11 -5.04 1.93
CA GLY A 20 9.66 -6.39 1.89
C GLY A 20 9.83 -6.91 0.46
N LEU A 21 8.80 -6.82 -0.39
CA LEU A 21 8.92 -7.19 -1.80
C LEU A 21 9.93 -6.30 -2.54
N PHE A 22 9.92 -5.00 -2.25
CA PHE A 22 10.89 -4.08 -2.83
C PHE A 22 12.33 -4.43 -2.42
N ALA A 23 12.54 -4.90 -1.19
CA ALA A 23 13.84 -5.38 -0.73
C ALA A 23 14.30 -6.62 -1.49
N LEU A 24 13.41 -7.56 -1.78
CA LEU A 24 13.74 -8.73 -2.61
C LEU A 24 14.14 -8.31 -4.03
N PHE A 25 13.45 -7.35 -4.63
CA PHE A 25 13.83 -6.81 -5.94
C PHE A 25 15.20 -6.13 -5.91
N TRP A 26 15.50 -5.38 -4.85
CA TRP A 26 16.80 -4.71 -4.70
C TRP A 26 17.93 -5.72 -4.49
N LEU A 27 17.75 -6.71 -3.61
CA LEU A 27 18.72 -7.79 -3.39
C LEU A 27 18.94 -8.64 -4.65
N GLY A 28 17.92 -8.77 -5.50
CA GLY A 28 18.01 -9.43 -6.80
C GLY A 28 18.59 -8.56 -7.93
N GLY A 29 18.98 -7.31 -7.67
CA GLY A 29 19.52 -6.40 -8.68
C GLY A 29 18.50 -5.91 -9.72
N ILE A 30 17.19 -6.09 -9.48
CA ILE A 30 16.10 -5.73 -10.41
C ILE A 30 15.85 -4.21 -10.39
N VAL A 31 16.04 -3.59 -9.23
CA VAL A 31 15.83 -2.15 -9.01
C VAL A 31 17.08 -1.52 -8.41
N PRO A 32 17.46 -0.30 -8.83
CA PRO A 32 18.70 0.33 -8.39
C PRO A 32 18.59 1.00 -7.01
N ALA A 33 17.37 1.28 -6.55
CA ALA A 33 17.12 2.01 -5.31
C ALA A 33 16.90 1.05 -4.13
N ALA A 34 17.58 1.31 -3.02
CA ALA A 34 17.39 0.55 -1.79
C ALA A 34 16.00 0.81 -1.18
N PRO A 35 15.37 -0.22 -0.58
CA PRO A 35 14.15 -0.07 0.21
C PRO A 35 14.40 0.71 1.50
N PHE A 36 13.33 1.02 2.23
CA PHE A 36 13.39 1.67 3.55
C PHE A 36 14.15 2.99 3.57
N ASN A 37 13.94 3.83 2.54
CA ASN A 37 14.62 5.12 2.42
C ASN A 37 14.33 6.01 3.65
N LEU A 38 15.41 6.39 4.37
CA LEU A 38 15.35 7.21 5.58
C LEU A 38 15.60 8.70 5.32
N SER A 39 15.85 9.12 4.08
CA SER A 39 16.03 10.53 3.76
C SER A 39 14.76 11.32 4.16
N PRO A 40 14.92 12.53 4.70
CA PRO A 40 13.80 13.33 5.17
C PRO A 40 12.96 13.86 4.00
N VAL A 41 11.64 13.90 4.16
CA VAL A 41 10.72 14.61 3.26
C VAL A 41 10.17 15.89 3.89
N PRO A 42 10.19 17.03 3.18
CA PRO A 42 9.54 18.26 3.63
C PRO A 42 8.03 18.10 3.88
N PRO A 43 7.41 18.98 4.68
CA PRO A 43 8.03 20.08 5.43
C PRO A 43 8.57 19.66 6.80
N LEU A 44 8.11 18.52 7.35
CA LEU A 44 8.41 18.10 8.72
C LEU A 44 9.72 17.29 8.84
N GLY A 45 10.35 16.92 7.73
CA GLY A 45 11.59 16.15 7.73
C GLY A 45 11.44 14.69 8.15
N VAL A 46 10.22 14.14 8.10
CA VAL A 46 9.98 12.73 8.44
C VAL A 46 10.66 11.80 7.44
N PRO A 47 11.16 10.61 7.84
CA PRO A 47 11.76 9.66 6.92
C PRO A 47 10.79 9.24 5.80
N GLN A 48 11.29 9.16 4.57
CA GLN A 48 10.47 8.81 3.39
C GLN A 48 9.66 7.52 3.57
N VAL A 49 10.27 6.46 4.12
CA VAL A 49 9.57 5.20 4.36
C VAL A 49 8.42 5.34 5.38
N VAL A 50 8.57 6.21 6.37
CA VAL A 50 7.53 6.48 7.37
C VAL A 50 6.39 7.29 6.75
N SER A 51 6.72 8.30 5.93
CA SER A 51 5.73 9.04 5.15
C SER A 51 4.96 8.11 4.20
N LEU A 52 5.65 7.22 3.50
CA LEU A 52 5.04 6.22 2.63
C LEU A 52 4.10 5.28 3.42
N ALA A 53 4.53 4.80 4.58
CA ALA A 53 3.70 3.95 5.44
C ALA A 53 2.46 4.70 5.97
N PHE A 54 2.59 5.98 6.31
CA PHE A 54 1.46 6.82 6.69
C PHE A 54 0.39 6.90 5.58
N PHE A 55 0.79 7.21 4.34
CA PHE A 55 -0.13 7.18 3.21
C PHE A 55 -0.68 5.78 2.92
N GLY A 56 0.14 4.74 3.13
CA GLY A 56 -0.32 3.35 3.12
C GLY A 56 -1.44 3.10 4.14
N GLY A 57 -1.35 3.67 5.34
CA GLY A 57 -2.42 3.62 6.33
C GLY A 57 -3.72 4.28 5.85
N LEU A 58 -3.63 5.47 5.25
CA LEU A 58 -4.80 6.16 4.68
C LEU A 58 -5.44 5.33 3.56
N TRP A 59 -4.64 4.76 2.67
CA TRP A 59 -5.12 3.82 1.65
C TRP A 59 -5.73 2.57 2.25
N GLY A 60 -5.19 2.04 3.35
CA GLY A 60 -5.76 0.89 4.06
C GLY A 60 -7.16 1.16 4.60
N MET A 61 -7.41 2.38 5.09
CA MET A 61 -8.76 2.82 5.47
C MET A 61 -9.71 2.87 4.28
N LEU A 62 -9.27 3.43 3.14
CA LEU A 62 -10.07 3.50 1.92
C LEU A 62 -10.37 2.11 1.35
N LEU A 63 -9.37 1.23 1.33
CA LEU A 63 -9.51 -0.15 0.88
C LEU A 63 -10.53 -0.91 1.75
N TRP A 64 -10.47 -0.72 3.07
CA TRP A 64 -11.43 -1.29 4.00
C TRP A 64 -12.85 -0.72 3.84
N LEU A 65 -12.98 0.58 3.57
CA LEU A 65 -14.27 1.20 3.28
C LEU A 65 -14.96 0.53 2.08
N ILE A 66 -14.20 0.26 1.02
CA ILE A 66 -14.72 -0.31 -0.22
C ILE A 66 -14.96 -1.83 -0.08
N LEU A 67 -14.03 -2.55 0.54
CA LEU A 67 -13.95 -4.02 0.45
C LEU A 67 -14.18 -4.75 1.77
N GLY A 68 -14.27 -4.05 2.90
CA GLY A 68 -14.34 -4.65 4.23
C GLY A 68 -15.58 -5.52 4.47
N ARG A 69 -16.63 -5.37 3.65
CA ARG A 69 -17.84 -6.20 3.66
C ARG A 69 -17.73 -7.49 2.86
N LEU A 70 -16.72 -7.61 2.00
CA LEU A 70 -16.50 -8.82 1.23
C LEU A 70 -16.07 -9.98 2.13
N ALA A 71 -16.33 -11.20 1.69
CA ALA A 71 -15.96 -12.42 2.40
C ALA A 71 -15.34 -13.46 1.45
N GLY A 72 -14.66 -14.46 2.04
CA GLY A 72 -14.03 -15.55 1.29
C GLY A 72 -13.04 -15.05 0.23
N VAL A 73 -13.00 -15.71 -0.92
CA VAL A 73 -12.11 -15.36 -2.05
C VAL A 73 -12.27 -13.92 -2.52
N LYS A 74 -13.50 -13.38 -2.53
CA LYS A 74 -13.77 -12.00 -2.99
C LYS A 74 -13.08 -10.97 -2.10
N PHE A 75 -12.99 -11.22 -0.80
CA PHE A 75 -12.26 -10.36 0.13
C PHE A 75 -10.79 -10.26 -0.23
N TRP A 76 -10.14 -11.42 -0.40
CA TRP A 76 -8.71 -11.51 -0.69
C TRP A 76 -8.38 -10.92 -2.07
N LEU A 77 -9.06 -11.39 -3.12
CA LEU A 77 -8.84 -10.90 -4.49
C LEU A 77 -9.17 -9.42 -4.62
N GLY A 78 -10.24 -8.95 -3.98
CA GLY A 78 -10.59 -7.53 -3.96
C GLY A 78 -9.46 -6.68 -3.40
N HIS A 79 -8.91 -7.06 -2.25
CA HIS A 79 -7.82 -6.30 -1.62
C HIS A 79 -6.55 -6.30 -2.46
N VAL A 80 -6.21 -7.43 -3.09
CA VAL A 80 -5.05 -7.51 -4.00
C VAL A 80 -5.25 -6.65 -5.25
N ILE A 81 -6.40 -6.78 -5.92
CA ILE A 81 -6.64 -6.09 -7.20
C ILE A 81 -6.82 -4.58 -7.00
N VAL A 82 -7.71 -4.17 -6.09
CA VAL A 82 -7.94 -2.74 -5.84
C VAL A 82 -6.71 -2.12 -5.17
N GLY A 83 -6.04 -2.88 -4.30
CA GLY A 83 -4.78 -2.48 -3.68
C GLY A 83 -3.66 -2.31 -4.69
N ALA A 84 -3.57 -3.15 -5.73
CA ALA A 84 -2.62 -2.97 -6.82
C ALA A 84 -2.95 -1.74 -7.68
N VAL A 85 -4.20 -1.62 -8.12
CA VAL A 85 -4.59 -0.64 -9.15
C VAL A 85 -4.68 0.77 -8.58
N GLY A 86 -5.36 0.98 -7.43
CA GLY A 86 -5.66 2.31 -6.92
C GLY A 86 -4.41 3.14 -6.60
N PRO A 87 -3.57 2.71 -5.64
CA PRO A 87 -2.29 3.35 -5.31
C PRO A 87 -1.36 3.50 -6.51
N THR A 88 -1.26 2.50 -7.39
CA THR A 88 -0.39 2.58 -8.58
C THR A 88 -0.88 3.63 -9.56
N ALA A 89 -2.18 3.69 -9.85
CA ALA A 89 -2.74 4.71 -10.72
C ALA A 89 -2.48 6.11 -10.16
N VAL A 90 -2.67 6.33 -8.85
CA VAL A 90 -2.35 7.63 -8.23
C VAL A 90 -0.85 7.92 -8.24
N ALA A 91 -0.01 6.91 -8.03
CA ALA A 91 1.44 7.09 -8.10
C ALA A 91 1.87 7.53 -9.51
N MET A 92 1.41 6.85 -10.56
CA MET A 92 1.83 7.09 -11.94
C MET A 92 1.18 8.33 -12.55
N LEU A 93 -0.10 8.60 -12.25
CA LEU A 93 -0.84 9.70 -12.89
C LEU A 93 -0.73 11.03 -12.13
N VAL A 94 -0.35 10.99 -10.84
CA VAL A 94 -0.32 12.19 -9.99
C VAL A 94 1.05 12.36 -9.34
N VAL A 95 1.51 11.40 -8.55
CA VAL A 95 2.71 11.59 -7.70
C VAL A 95 3.99 11.71 -8.53
N PHE A 96 4.19 10.85 -9.52
CA PHE A 96 5.37 10.87 -10.37
C PHE A 96 5.45 12.16 -11.20
N PRO A 97 4.38 12.58 -11.91
CA PRO A 97 4.35 13.86 -12.61
C PRO A 97 4.64 15.06 -11.70
N LEU A 98 4.03 15.12 -10.51
CA LEU A 98 4.27 16.21 -9.55
C LEU A 98 5.71 16.26 -9.04
N LYS A 99 6.42 15.14 -9.06
CA LYS A 99 7.84 15.04 -8.66
C LYS A 99 8.81 15.16 -9.84
N GLY A 100 8.31 15.34 -11.07
CA GLY A 100 9.15 15.32 -12.27
C GLY A 100 9.81 13.97 -12.52
N LEU A 101 9.19 12.86 -12.09
CA LEU A 101 9.68 11.50 -12.30
C LEU A 101 9.05 10.90 -13.56
N ASP A 102 9.85 10.16 -14.32
CA ASP A 102 9.39 9.47 -15.53
C ASP A 102 8.45 8.31 -15.21
N VAL A 103 7.40 8.20 -16.03
CA VAL A 103 6.46 7.07 -16.01
C VAL A 103 6.80 6.14 -17.18
N SER A 104 7.03 4.87 -16.88
CA SER A 104 7.37 3.85 -17.88
C SER A 104 6.60 2.55 -17.64
N ALA A 105 6.62 1.64 -18.60
CA ALA A 105 6.04 0.31 -18.42
C ALA A 105 6.62 -0.41 -17.19
N GLN A 106 7.91 -0.22 -16.91
CA GLN A 106 8.58 -0.80 -15.75
C GLN A 106 8.05 -0.22 -14.43
N THR A 107 7.79 1.10 -14.35
CA THR A 107 7.24 1.71 -13.13
C THR A 107 5.80 1.29 -12.89
N TRP A 108 5.01 1.09 -13.96
CA TRP A 108 3.67 0.51 -13.86
C TRP A 108 3.69 -0.93 -13.34
N VAL A 109 4.51 -1.80 -13.94
CA VAL A 109 4.63 -3.20 -13.51
C VAL A 109 5.13 -3.29 -12.06
N GLY A 110 6.18 -2.54 -11.73
CA GLY A 110 6.71 -2.47 -10.36
C GLY A 110 5.66 -1.97 -9.38
N GLY A 111 4.93 -0.90 -9.71
CA GLY A 111 3.85 -0.38 -8.88
C GLY A 111 2.74 -1.40 -8.63
N LEU A 112 2.26 -2.07 -9.68
CA LEU A 112 1.20 -3.07 -9.57
C LEU A 112 1.62 -4.25 -8.67
N LEU A 113 2.86 -4.73 -8.81
CA LEU A 113 3.38 -5.84 -7.99
C LEU A 113 3.51 -5.42 -6.52
N LEU A 114 4.17 -4.29 -6.26
CA LEU A 114 4.40 -3.80 -4.90
C LEU A 114 3.09 -3.47 -4.19
N ASN A 115 2.16 -2.79 -4.88
CA ASN A 115 0.87 -2.41 -4.31
C ASN A 115 -0.12 -3.59 -4.23
N GLY A 116 0.00 -4.59 -5.11
CA GLY A 116 -0.76 -5.84 -4.97
C GLY A 116 -0.35 -6.63 -3.73
N PHE A 117 0.95 -6.73 -3.47
CA PHE A 117 1.48 -7.35 -2.25
C PHE A 117 1.10 -6.55 -1.00
N TRP A 118 1.13 -5.22 -1.08
CA TRP A 118 0.59 -4.33 -0.05
C TRP A 118 -0.88 -4.64 0.25
N GLY A 119 -1.73 -4.72 -0.78
CA GLY A 119 -3.16 -5.03 -0.63
C GLY A 119 -3.39 -6.38 0.05
N LEU A 120 -2.61 -7.41 -0.32
CA LEU A 120 -2.60 -8.69 0.40
C LEU A 120 -2.25 -8.50 1.89
N GLY A 121 -1.21 -7.73 2.19
CA GLY A 121 -0.82 -7.42 3.57
C GLY A 121 -1.92 -6.76 4.37
N VAL A 122 -2.67 -5.81 3.78
CA VAL A 122 -3.83 -5.19 4.44
C VAL A 122 -4.88 -6.23 4.80
N ALA A 123 -5.22 -7.12 3.85
CA ALA A 123 -6.18 -8.19 4.09
C ALA A 123 -5.74 -9.15 5.21
N VAL A 124 -4.46 -9.53 5.22
CA VAL A 124 -3.86 -10.36 6.28
C VAL A 124 -3.99 -9.69 7.64
N PHE A 125 -3.52 -8.45 7.78
CA PHE A 125 -3.53 -7.74 9.07
C PHE A 125 -4.95 -7.47 9.57
N MET A 126 -5.89 -7.13 8.68
CA MET A 126 -7.29 -6.95 9.07
C MET A 126 -7.92 -8.24 9.59
N ARG A 127 -7.57 -9.38 8.98
CA ARG A 127 -8.01 -10.69 9.47
C ARG A 127 -7.39 -11.06 10.81
N LEU A 128 -6.08 -10.87 10.97
CA LEU A 128 -5.37 -11.16 12.21
C LEU A 128 -5.89 -10.30 13.37
N MET A 129 -6.24 -9.05 13.12
CA MET A 129 -6.83 -8.15 14.12
C MET A 129 -8.33 -8.40 14.37
N GLY A 130 -8.93 -9.43 13.77
CA GLY A 130 -10.35 -9.77 13.96
C GLY A 130 -11.30 -8.66 13.52
N ALA A 131 -10.96 -7.92 12.46
CA ALA A 131 -11.80 -6.86 11.96
C ALA A 131 -13.11 -7.42 11.39
N LYS A 132 -14.23 -6.82 11.78
CA LYS A 132 -15.56 -7.09 11.23
C LYS A 132 -16.01 -5.88 10.43
N ALA A 133 -16.67 -6.11 9.30
CA ALA A 133 -17.18 -5.03 8.47
C ALA A 133 -18.12 -4.11 9.27
N PRO A 134 -18.09 -2.78 9.05
CA PRO A 134 -19.05 -1.89 9.68
C PRO A 134 -20.47 -2.19 9.18
N VAL A 135 -21.38 -2.45 10.12
CA VAL A 135 -22.83 -2.53 9.87
C VAL A 135 -23.34 -1.09 9.78
N GLY A 136 -23.81 -0.64 8.61
CA GLY A 136 -24.68 0.55 8.55
C GLY A 136 -24.31 1.78 7.71
N VAL A 137 -23.40 1.71 6.75
CA VAL A 137 -23.28 2.79 5.73
C VAL A 137 -23.93 2.32 4.43
N ARG A 138 -25.16 2.76 4.19
CA ARG A 138 -25.83 2.76 2.88
C ARG A 138 -25.77 4.18 2.34
#